data_AF-A0A8T4ZCZ8-F1
#
_entry.id   AF-A0A8T4ZCZ8-F1
#
_cell.length_a   1.000
_cell.length_b   1.000
_cell.length_c   1.000
_cell.angle_alpha   90.00
_cell.angle_beta   90.00
_cell.angle_gamma   90.00
#
_symmetry.space_group_name_H-M   'P 1'
#
loop_
_entity.id
_entity.type
_entity.pdbx_description
1 polymer ?
#
loop_
_entity_poly.entity_id
_entity_poly.type
_entity_poly.pdbx_seq_one_letter_code
_entity_poly.pdbx_strand_id
1 'polypeptide(L)'
;SRRLMATIMEAGSEGCPLESLMEKYIQLDFKPNVISAALDRLEDSGLIVRIGWDRIVSATATPTRRRMVSRDGEGIFDVLIEKVYPGRAVAWINDRWRVRILPEDFEGPINLLKKDSRFRAYGALYRLDGVLCFRVREIVDSNPRHVV
;
A
#
# COMPACT_ATOMS: atom_id res chain seq x y z
N SER A 1 -4.80 18.63 15.39
CA SER A 1 -3.60 18.38 14.56
C SER A 1 -2.32 18.20 15.39
N ARG A 2 -1.88 19.17 16.22
CA ARG A 2 -0.59 19.05 16.95
C ARG A 2 -0.47 17.84 17.90
N ARG A 3 -1.52 17.51 18.68
CA ARG A 3 -1.50 16.34 19.58
C ARG A 3 -1.40 15.01 18.82
N LEU A 4 -2.18 14.87 17.73
CA LEU A 4 -2.12 13.70 16.83
C LEU A 4 -0.72 13.50 16.27
N MET A 5 -0.09 14.59 15.79
CA MET A 5 1.29 14.53 15.28
C MET A 5 2.29 14.10 16.35
N ALA A 6 2.18 14.60 17.58
CA ALA A 6 3.06 14.17 18.67
C ALA A 6 2.94 12.67 18.95
N THR A 7 1.71 12.14 18.99
CA THR A 7 1.47 10.69 19.18
C THR A 7 2.05 9.86 18.03
N ILE A 8 1.92 10.32 16.78
CA ILE A 8 2.46 9.61 15.60
C ILE A 8 4.00 9.68 15.57
N MET A 9 4.59 10.78 16.04
CA MET A 9 6.04 10.93 16.17
C MET A 9 6.62 10.05 17.28
N GLU A 10 5.92 9.90 18.41
CA GLU A 10 6.31 9.00 19.51
C GLU A 10 6.36 7.54 19.07
N ALA A 11 5.49 7.12 18.14
CA ALA A 11 5.50 5.76 17.57
C ALA A 11 6.63 5.52 16.55
N GLY A 12 7.35 6.57 16.14
CA GLY A 12 8.53 6.47 15.29
C GLY A 12 8.29 5.69 13.99
N SER A 13 9.25 4.82 13.63
CA SER A 13 9.23 4.05 12.39
C SER A 13 8.27 2.85 12.39
N GLU A 14 7.75 2.47 13.57
CA GLU A 14 6.77 1.36 13.72
C GLU A 14 5.34 1.80 13.40
N GLY A 15 5.06 3.10 13.53
CA GLY A 15 3.75 3.69 13.25
C GLY A 15 2.64 3.31 14.23
N CYS A 16 1.48 3.91 14.05
CA CYS A 16 0.28 3.65 14.85
C CYS A 16 -0.84 3.03 14.00
N PRO A 17 -1.52 1.97 14.49
CA PRO A 17 -2.78 1.53 13.90
C PRO A 17 -3.84 2.63 14.02
N LEU A 18 -4.62 2.83 12.96
CA LEU A 18 -5.67 3.83 12.83
C LEU A 18 -6.74 3.59 13.88
N GLU A 19 -7.17 2.34 14.07
CA GLU A 19 -8.18 1.96 15.05
C GLU A 19 -7.73 2.31 16.47
N SER A 20 -6.52 1.91 16.87
CA SER A 20 -5.97 2.25 18.19
C SER A 20 -5.83 3.76 18.39
N LEU A 21 -5.48 4.49 17.32
CA LEU A 21 -5.37 5.94 17.36
C LEU A 21 -6.75 6.60 17.49
N MET A 22 -7.75 6.09 16.77
CA MET A 22 -9.14 6.56 16.88
C MET A 22 -9.71 6.30 18.28
N GLU A 23 -9.56 5.09 18.80
CA GLU A 23 -10.01 4.72 20.14
C GLU A 23 -9.41 5.63 21.22
N LYS A 24 -8.10 5.85 21.18
CA LYS A 24 -7.40 6.73 22.12
C LYS A 24 -7.98 8.14 22.13
N TYR A 25 -8.28 8.71 20.97
CA TYR A 25 -8.80 10.08 20.89
C TYR A 25 -10.31 10.15 21.15
N ILE A 26 -11.07 9.09 20.87
CA ILE A 26 -12.47 8.97 21.29
C ILE A 26 -12.56 8.95 22.82
N GLN A 27 -11.68 8.20 23.51
CA GLN A 27 -11.58 8.21 24.98
C GLN A 27 -11.21 9.58 25.55
N LEU A 28 -10.55 10.43 24.75
CA LEU A 28 -10.24 11.82 25.09
C LEU A 28 -11.35 12.80 24.67
N ASP A 29 -12.57 12.29 24.43
CA ASP A 29 -13.79 13.05 24.09
C ASP A 29 -13.74 13.77 22.72
N PHE A 30 -12.92 13.27 21.78
CA PHE A 30 -12.93 13.76 20.40
C PHE A 30 -13.94 12.99 19.54
N LYS A 31 -14.71 13.72 18.75
CA LYS A 31 -15.64 13.12 17.76
C LYS A 31 -14.85 12.42 16.63
N PRO A 32 -15.27 11.23 16.17
CA PRO A 32 -14.61 10.50 15.07
C PRO A 32 -14.36 11.33 13.80
N ASN A 33 -15.32 12.18 13.43
CA ASN A 33 -15.20 13.03 12.24
C ASN A 33 -14.12 14.11 12.39
N VAL A 34 -13.88 14.58 13.61
CA VAL A 34 -12.83 15.57 13.91
C VAL A 34 -11.45 14.91 13.86
N ILE A 35 -11.35 13.67 14.34
CA ILE A 35 -10.11 12.87 14.26
C ILE A 35 -9.78 12.58 12.79
N SER A 36 -10.76 12.11 12.02
CA SER A 36 -10.62 11.80 10.59
C SER A 36 -10.19 13.04 9.80
N ALA A 37 -10.90 14.16 9.94
CA ALA A 37 -10.53 15.40 9.26
C ALA A 37 -9.15 15.94 9.66
N ALA A 38 -8.70 15.67 10.90
CA ALA A 38 -7.36 16.05 11.34
C ALA A 38 -6.27 15.14 10.75
N LEU A 39 -6.55 13.84 10.59
CA LEU A 39 -5.66 12.91 9.89
C LEU A 39 -5.56 13.25 8.41
N ASP A 40 -6.68 13.49 7.74
CA ASP A 40 -6.71 13.86 6.32
C ASP A 40 -5.89 15.15 6.09
N ARG A 41 -6.05 16.17 6.95
CA ARG A 41 -5.23 17.40 6.88
C ARG A 41 -3.73 17.15 7.09
N LEU A 42 -3.36 16.22 7.95
CA LEU A 42 -1.95 15.88 8.20
C LEU A 42 -1.35 15.10 7.03
N GLU A 43 -2.17 14.27 6.37
CA GLU A 43 -1.80 13.51 5.18
C GLU A 43 -1.67 14.44 3.97
N ASP A 44 -2.64 15.33 3.74
CA ASP A 44 -2.63 16.35 2.67
C ASP A 44 -1.43 17.30 2.79
N SER A 45 -0.99 17.59 4.02
CA SER A 45 0.20 18.40 4.29
C SER A 45 1.51 17.63 4.23
N GLY A 46 1.47 16.33 3.93
CA GLY A 46 2.65 15.46 3.80
C GLY A 46 3.40 15.23 5.11
N LEU A 47 2.77 15.50 6.26
CA LEU A 47 3.38 15.30 7.58
C LEU A 47 3.27 13.85 8.05
N ILE A 48 2.25 13.13 7.59
CA ILE A 48 2.04 11.71 7.88
C ILE A 48 1.80 10.93 6.60
N VAL A 49 2.03 9.63 6.66
CA VAL A 49 1.79 8.69 5.56
C VAL A 49 1.06 7.46 6.11
N ARG A 50 0.09 6.94 5.35
CA ARG A 50 -0.54 5.65 5.66
C ARG A 50 0.26 4.50 5.05
N ILE A 51 0.59 3.49 5.85
CA ILE A 51 1.26 2.26 5.43
C ILE A 51 0.30 1.08 5.61
N GLY A 52 0.13 0.27 4.57
CA GLY A 52 -0.81 -0.85 4.58
C GLY A 52 -2.26 -0.37 4.67
N TRP A 53 -3.13 -1.21 5.26
CA TRP A 53 -4.57 -0.98 5.34
C TRP A 53 -4.98 -0.07 6.51
N ASP A 54 -4.17 0.02 7.56
CA ASP A 54 -4.59 0.65 8.81
C ASP A 54 -3.48 1.43 9.54
N ARG A 55 -2.25 1.52 9.05
CA ARG A 55 -1.14 2.09 9.84
C ARG A 55 -0.80 3.51 9.42
N ILE A 56 -0.45 4.36 10.38
CA ILE A 56 -0.09 5.77 10.19
C ILE A 56 1.33 5.99 10.72
N VAL A 57 2.20 6.56 9.91
CA VAL A 57 3.57 6.94 10.30
C VAL A 57 3.82 8.42 10.06
N SER A 58 4.82 8.97 10.74
CA SER A 58 5.37 10.27 10.37
C SER A 58 6.18 10.17 9.08
N ALA A 59 6.02 11.17 8.20
CA ALA A 59 6.81 11.30 6.97
C ALA A 59 8.31 11.50 7.25
N THR A 60 8.69 11.95 8.44
CA THR A 60 10.10 12.12 8.85
C THR A 60 10.71 10.87 9.49
N ALA A 61 9.87 9.98 10.03
CA ALA A 61 10.30 8.69 10.58
C ALA A 61 10.50 7.63 9.48
N THR A 62 10.19 7.98 8.22
CA THR A 62 10.40 7.13 7.07
C THR A 62 11.85 7.32 6.57
N PRO A 63 12.72 6.29 6.63
CA PRO A 63 14.09 6.43 6.11
C PRO A 63 14.01 6.81 4.63
N THR A 64 14.88 7.73 4.19
CA THR A 64 14.90 8.45 2.90
C THR A 64 14.76 7.58 1.63
N ARG A 65 14.78 6.24 1.73
CA ARG A 65 14.40 5.29 0.67
C ARG A 65 12.89 5.01 0.54
N ARG A 66 12.07 5.38 1.53
CA ARG A 66 10.61 5.14 1.60
C ARG A 66 9.75 6.31 1.11
N ARG A 67 10.31 7.18 0.25
CA ARG A 67 9.56 8.21 -0.50
C ARG A 67 8.73 7.64 -1.66
N MET A 68 8.64 6.32 -1.77
CA MET A 68 7.61 5.65 -2.58
C MET A 68 6.34 5.60 -1.73
N VAL A 69 5.57 6.69 -1.84
CA VAL A 69 4.32 6.89 -1.10
C VAL A 69 3.32 5.83 -1.55
N SER A 70 3.21 4.82 -0.70
CA SER A 70 2.07 3.94 -0.48
C SER A 70 0.76 4.70 -0.64
N ARG A 71 0.07 4.51 -1.76
CA ARG A 71 -1.38 4.77 -1.82
C ARG A 71 -2.17 3.55 -1.35
N ASP A 72 -1.53 2.39 -1.32
CA ASP A 72 -1.96 1.13 -0.73
C ASP A 72 -0.65 0.41 -0.37
N GLY A 73 -0.27 0.50 0.91
CA GLY A 73 1.10 0.22 1.32
C GLY A 73 1.51 -1.24 1.26
N GLU A 74 2.81 -1.43 1.38
CA GLU A 74 3.51 -2.70 1.37
C GLU A 74 2.71 -3.80 2.09
N GLY A 75 2.43 -4.91 1.39
CA GLY A 75 1.52 -5.93 1.87
C GLY A 75 1.36 -7.09 0.91
N ILE A 76 0.55 -8.08 1.29
CA ILE A 76 0.19 -9.22 0.42
C ILE A 76 -1.03 -8.82 -0.41
N PHE A 77 -0.94 -9.02 -1.71
CA PHE A 77 -1.97 -8.67 -2.69
C PHE A 77 -2.35 -9.87 -3.54
N ASP A 78 -3.64 -9.99 -3.86
CA ASP A 78 -4.11 -10.85 -4.95
C ASP A 78 -3.84 -10.16 -6.28
N VAL A 79 -3.10 -10.84 -7.16
CA VAL A 79 -2.69 -10.34 -8.48
C VAL A 79 -3.31 -11.23 -9.54
N LEU A 80 -4.03 -10.63 -10.48
CA LEU A 80 -4.56 -11.28 -11.67
C LEU A 80 -3.98 -10.60 -12.92
N ILE A 81 -3.23 -11.34 -13.73
CA ILE A 81 -2.66 -10.81 -14.97
C ILE A 81 -3.76 -10.76 -16.04
N GLU A 82 -4.14 -9.56 -16.45
CA GLU A 82 -5.12 -9.35 -17.52
C GLU A 82 -4.49 -9.62 -18.89
N LYS A 83 -3.37 -8.96 -19.19
CA LYS A 83 -2.67 -9.03 -20.48
C LYS A 83 -1.18 -8.78 -20.30
N VAL A 84 -0.38 -9.41 -21.16
CA VAL A 84 1.07 -9.22 -21.23
C VAL A 84 1.42 -8.64 -22.60
N TYR A 85 2.19 -7.55 -22.58
CA TYR A 85 2.74 -6.90 -23.77
C TYR A 85 4.27 -6.94 -23.71
N PRO A 86 4.97 -6.72 -24.83
CA PRO A 86 6.41 -6.51 -24.79
C PRO A 86 6.77 -5.38 -23.81
N GLY A 87 7.60 -5.71 -22.81
CA GLY A 87 8.09 -4.75 -21.81
C GLY A 87 7.10 -4.33 -20.71
N ARG A 88 5.90 -4.93 -20.62
CA ARG A 88 4.95 -4.65 -19.51
C ARG A 88 3.85 -5.71 -19.38
N ALA A 89 3.40 -5.95 -18.16
CA ALA A 89 2.15 -6.64 -17.89
C ALA A 89 1.10 -5.66 -17.36
N VAL A 90 -0.16 -5.96 -17.63
CA VAL A 90 -1.33 -5.28 -17.03
C VAL A 90 -2.01 -6.28 -16.12
N ALA A 91 -2.26 -5.86 -14.89
CA ALA A 91 -2.82 -6.72 -13.85
C ALA A 91 -3.94 -6.02 -13.07
N TRP A 92 -4.78 -6.82 -12.44
CA TRP A 92 -5.72 -6.41 -11.41
C TRP A 92 -5.17 -6.79 -10.04
N ILE A 93 -5.21 -5.82 -9.12
CA ILE A 93 -4.82 -5.98 -7.73
C ILE A 93 -6.09 -5.99 -6.89
N ASN A 94 -6.28 -7.06 -6.10
CA ASN A 94 -7.46 -7.32 -5.27
C ASN A 94 -8.79 -7.12 -6.03
N ASP A 95 -8.82 -7.48 -7.31
CA ASP A 95 -9.97 -7.31 -8.22
C ASP A 95 -10.51 -5.86 -8.30
N ARG A 96 -9.72 -4.86 -7.88
CA ARG A 96 -10.15 -3.47 -7.72
C ARG A 96 -9.31 -2.49 -8.52
N TRP A 97 -7.98 -2.64 -8.47
CA TRP A 97 -7.07 -1.68 -9.09
C TRP A 97 -6.41 -2.27 -10.32
N ARG A 98 -6.54 -1.57 -11.44
CA ARG A 98 -5.84 -1.92 -12.67
C ARG A 98 -4.46 -1.26 -12.70
N VAL A 99 -3.41 -2.06 -12.81
CA VAL A 99 -2.01 -1.64 -12.65
C VAL A 99 -1.13 -2.10 -13.80
N ARG A 100 0.01 -1.43 -13.94
CA ARG A 100 1.12 -1.86 -14.79
C ARG A 100 2.21 -2.51 -13.95
N ILE A 101 2.73 -3.65 -14.39
CA ILE A 101 3.91 -4.30 -13.83
C ILE A 101 5.00 -4.24 -14.90
N LEU A 102 6.14 -3.61 -14.57
CA LEU A 102 7.31 -3.60 -15.44
C LEU A 102 8.15 -4.86 -15.19
N PRO A 103 8.96 -5.31 -16.16
CA PRO A 103 9.84 -6.47 -15.96
C PRO A 103 10.79 -6.29 -14.76
N GLU A 104 11.29 -5.07 -14.55
CA GLU A 104 12.15 -4.69 -13.43
C GLU A 104 11.44 -4.66 -12.07
N ASP A 105 10.11 -4.63 -12.07
CA ASP A 105 9.27 -4.60 -10.88
C ASP A 105 8.76 -6.00 -10.51
N PHE A 106 9.23 -7.06 -11.15
CA PHE A 106 8.77 -8.42 -10.94
C PHE A 106 9.86 -9.36 -10.43
N GLU A 107 9.90 -9.53 -9.10
CA GLU A 107 10.75 -10.52 -8.45
C GLU A 107 9.95 -11.81 -8.21
N GLY A 108 9.83 -12.63 -9.27
CA GLY A 108 9.11 -13.89 -9.18
C GLY A 108 9.35 -14.81 -10.39
N PRO A 109 8.81 -16.04 -10.35
CA PRO A 109 8.89 -16.98 -11.47
C PRO A 109 8.21 -16.43 -12.73
N ILE A 110 8.93 -16.39 -13.85
CA ILE A 110 8.44 -15.77 -15.10
C ILE A 110 7.17 -16.45 -15.68
N ASN A 111 6.92 -17.70 -15.32
CA ASN A 111 5.71 -18.45 -15.67
C ASN A 111 4.42 -17.89 -15.03
N LEU A 112 4.54 -17.04 -13.99
CA LEU A 112 3.41 -16.33 -13.39
C LEU A 112 3.05 -15.05 -14.14
N LEU A 113 3.96 -14.49 -14.93
CA LEU A 113 3.74 -13.29 -15.72
C LEU A 113 3.16 -13.65 -17.10
N LYS A 114 2.07 -14.42 -17.09
CA LYS A 114 1.32 -14.85 -18.27
C LYS A 114 -0.14 -14.41 -18.15
N LYS A 115 -0.81 -14.26 -19.29
CA LYS A 115 -2.23 -13.91 -19.34
C LYS A 115 -3.05 -14.88 -18.47
N ASP A 116 -4.03 -14.34 -17.75
CA ASP A 116 -4.98 -15.07 -16.90
C ASP A 116 -4.33 -15.80 -15.69
N SER A 117 -3.04 -15.54 -15.43
CA SER A 117 -2.36 -16.01 -14.22
C SER A 117 -2.87 -15.28 -12.98
N ARG A 118 -3.14 -16.04 -11.90
CA ARG A 118 -3.52 -15.50 -10.59
C ARG A 118 -2.55 -15.98 -9.53
N PHE A 119 -2.06 -15.07 -8.70
CA PHE A 119 -1.14 -15.38 -7.61
C PHE A 119 -1.25 -14.34 -6.50
N ARG A 120 -0.77 -14.70 -5.31
CA ARG A 120 -0.61 -13.78 -4.19
C ARG A 120 0.84 -13.38 -4.06
N ALA A 121 1.09 -12.09 -3.96
CA ALA A 121 2.43 -11.54 -3.87
C ALA A 121 2.54 -10.47 -2.80
N TYR A 122 3.67 -10.47 -2.10
CA TYR A 122 4.09 -9.31 -1.33
C TYR A 122 4.62 -8.24 -2.28
N GLY A 123 4.11 -7.02 -2.15
CA GLY A 123 4.44 -5.96 -3.09
C GLY A 123 4.02 -4.58 -2.64
N ALA A 124 4.16 -3.60 -3.53
CA ALA A 124 3.80 -2.22 -3.26
C ALA A 124 3.20 -1.56 -4.51
N LEU A 125 2.13 -0.78 -4.30
CA LEU A 125 1.55 0.08 -5.31
C LEU A 125 2.27 1.43 -5.33
N TYR A 126 2.61 1.91 -6.51
CA TYR A 126 3.27 3.19 -6.71
C TYR A 126 2.78 3.87 -8.00
N ARG A 127 3.10 5.15 -8.20
CA ARG A 127 2.79 5.86 -9.46
C ARG A 127 4.06 6.25 -10.18
N LEU A 128 4.10 5.98 -11.47
CA LEU A 128 5.15 6.40 -12.39
C LEU A 128 4.48 7.15 -13.55
N ASP A 129 4.82 8.43 -13.71
CA ASP A 129 4.27 9.30 -14.75
C ASP A 129 2.73 9.29 -14.80
N GLY A 130 2.09 9.32 -13.63
CA GLY A 130 0.64 9.29 -13.48
C GLY A 130 0.00 7.89 -13.60
N VAL A 131 0.74 6.88 -14.06
CA VAL A 131 0.26 5.50 -14.22
C VAL A 131 0.44 4.72 -12.91
N LEU A 132 -0.62 4.02 -12.49
CA LEU A 132 -0.56 3.14 -11.33
C LEU A 132 0.24 1.88 -11.69
N CYS A 133 1.32 1.64 -10.95
CA CYS A 133 2.24 0.54 -11.13
C CYS A 133 2.29 -0.32 -9.87
N PHE A 134 2.67 -1.58 -10.03
CA PHE A 134 2.81 -2.52 -8.93
C PHE A 134 4.15 -3.22 -8.99
N ARG A 135 4.86 -3.22 -7.85
CA ARG A 135 6.12 -3.95 -7.67
C ARG A 135 5.89 -5.21 -6.86
N VAL A 136 6.19 -6.34 -7.45
CA VAL A 136 6.23 -7.66 -6.82
C VAL A 136 7.61 -7.86 -6.22
N ARG A 137 7.68 -8.10 -4.92
CA ARG A 137 8.93 -8.40 -4.19
C ARG A 137 9.06 -9.88 -3.87
N GLU A 138 7.94 -10.53 -3.56
CA GLU A 138 7.94 -11.95 -3.19
C GLU A 138 6.60 -12.60 -3.57
N ILE A 139 6.64 -13.86 -4.01
CA ILE A 139 5.44 -14.65 -4.26
C ILE A 139 5.12 -15.45 -3.00
N VAL A 140 3.92 -15.23 -2.45
CA VAL A 140 3.45 -15.92 -1.24
C VAL A 140 2.73 -17.22 -1.60
N ASP A 141 1.93 -17.18 -2.66
CA ASP A 141 1.17 -18.35 -3.11
C ASP A 141 0.89 -18.24 -4.61
N SER A 142 1.21 -19.31 -5.34
CA SER A 142 0.84 -19.45 -6.74
C SER A 142 -0.22 -20.55 -6.82
N ASN A 143 -1.50 -20.19 -6.83
CA ASN A 143 -2.57 -21.17 -6.98
C ASN A 143 -2.80 -21.46 -8.48
N PRO A 144 -2.36 -22.60 -9.04
CA PRO A 144 -2.55 -22.93 -10.44
C PRO A 144 -3.82 -23.78 -10.55
N ARG A 145 -4.99 -23.23 -10.19
CA ARG A 145 -6.26 -23.93 -10.41
C ARG A 145 -6.81 -23.61 -11.79
N HIS A 146 -6.27 -24.29 -12.80
CA HIS A 146 -7.08 -24.67 -13.95
C HIS A 146 -7.96 -25.83 -13.52
N VAL A 147 -9.28 -25.58 -13.45
CA VAL A 147 -10.29 -26.64 -13.39
C VAL A 147 -10.27 -27.31 -14.77
N VAL A 148 -10.10 -28.63 -14.75
CA VAL A 148 -10.19 -29.54 -15.91
C VAL A 148 -11.61 -29.59 -16.44
#